data_AF-A0A929SJS2-F1
#
_entry.id   AF-A0A929SJS2-F1
#
_cell.length_a   1.000
_cell.length_b   1.000
_cell.length_c   1.000
_cell.angle_alpha   90.00
_cell.angle_beta   90.00
_cell.angle_gamma   90.00
#
_symmetry.space_group_name_H-M   'P 1'
#
loop_
_entity.id
_entity.type
_entity.pdbx_description
1 polymer ?
#
loop_
_entity_poly.entity_id
_entity_poly.type
_entity_poly.pdbx_seq_one_letter_code
_entity_poly.pdbx_strand_id
1 'polypeptide(L)' 'MQFQIVNKNLDEIKADLELIFVVDKNLKHKFIKDEKAFKFANYKGESVLLLLESGRIYVPLNKL' A
#
# COMPACT_ATOMS: atom_id res chain seq x y z
N MET A 1 0.89 -20.76 -3.76
CA MET A 1 0.80 -19.70 -2.74
C MET A 1 0.13 -20.27 -1.51
N GLN A 2 0.69 -20.01 -0.33
CA GLN A 2 0.13 -20.42 0.94
C GLN A 2 -0.39 -19.17 1.65
N PHE A 3 -1.66 -19.18 2.04
CA PHE A 3 -2.28 -18.06 2.75
C PHE A 3 -2.43 -18.41 4.22
N GLN A 4 -2.16 -17.44 5.09
CA GLN A 4 -2.44 -17.52 6.51
C GLN A 4 -3.36 -16.36 6.88
N ILE A 5 -4.49 -16.67 7.50
CA ILE A 5 -5.40 -15.67 8.06
C ILE A 5 -5.09 -15.59 9.54
N VAL A 6 -4.70 -14.42 10.02
CA VAL A 6 -4.30 -14.19 11.41
C VAL A 6 -5.17 -13.08 12.00
N ASN A 7 -5.54 -13.23 13.28
CA ASN A 7 -6.22 -12.19 14.05
C ASN A 7 -5.18 -11.34 14.78
N LYS A 8 -4.55 -10.40 14.06
CA LYS A 8 -3.51 -9.49 14.56
C LYS A 8 -3.70 -8.11 13.98
N ASN A 9 -3.19 -7.09 14.67
CA ASN A 9 -3.12 -5.75 14.09
C ASN A 9 -2.10 -5.71 12.95
N LEU A 10 -2.28 -4.82 11.96
CA LEU A 10 -1.36 -4.68 10.82
C LEU A 10 0.09 -4.44 11.28
N ASP A 11 0.28 -3.58 12.28
CA ASP A 11 1.61 -3.24 12.80
C ASP A 11 2.28 -4.39 13.58
N GLU A 12 1.55 -5.46 13.91
CA GLU A 12 2.06 -6.67 14.57
C GLU A 12 2.50 -7.75 13.57
N ILE A 13 2.18 -7.59 12.28
CA ILE A 13 2.52 -8.53 11.22
C ILE A 13 3.97 -8.26 10.78
N LYS A 14 4.82 -9.29 10.88
CA LYS A 14 6.18 -9.25 10.33
C LYS A 14 6.18 -9.89 8.95
N ALA A 15 6.43 -9.07 7.93
CA ALA A 15 6.53 -9.49 6.53
C ALA A 15 7.59 -8.65 5.81
N ASP A 16 8.08 -9.14 4.67
CA ASP A 16 9.06 -8.41 3.85
C ASP A 16 8.42 -7.20 3.15
N LEU A 17 7.15 -7.31 2.77
CA LEU A 17 6.39 -6.26 2.09
C LEU A 17 4.94 -6.17 2.59
N GLU A 18 4.42 -4.95 2.69
CA GLU A 18 3.02 -4.62 2.93
C GLU A 18 2.35 -4.21 1.61
N LEU A 19 1.29 -4.92 1.21
CA LEU A 19 0.53 -4.62 0.00
C LEU A 19 -0.72 -3.81 0.32
N ILE A 20 -0.86 -2.66 -0.33
CA ILE A 20 -1.95 -1.71 -0.11
C ILE A 20 -2.68 -1.48 -1.44
N PHE A 21 -3.96 -1.81 -1.47
CA PHE A 21 -4.80 -1.50 -2.61
C PHE A 21 -5.29 -0.05 -2.56
N VAL A 22 -5.06 0.69 -3.64
CA VAL A 22 -5.54 2.07 -3.82
C VAL A 22 -6.79 2.02 -4.71
N VAL A 23 -7.95 2.09 -4.08
CA VAL A 23 -9.25 2.07 -4.76
C VAL A 23 -9.64 3.49 -5.20
N ASP A 24 -10.11 3.64 -6.44
CA ASP A 24 -10.57 4.93 -7.00
C ASP A 24 -9.56 6.08 -6.83
N LYS A 25 -8.26 5.77 -6.87
CA LYS A 25 -7.17 6.74 -6.67
C LYS A 25 -7.25 7.47 -5.32
N ASN A 26 -7.90 6.88 -4.31
CA ASN A 26 -8.03 7.49 -2.99
C ASN A 26 -6.73 7.38 -2.20
N LEU A 27 -5.94 8.46 -2.22
CA LEU A 27 -4.68 8.55 -1.49
C LEU A 27 -4.80 9.08 -0.05
N LYS A 28 -6.02 9.20 0.51
CA LYS A 28 -6.27 9.78 1.85
C LYS A 28 -6.69 8.74 2.90
N HIS A 29 -6.55 7.45 2.60
CA HIS A 29 -6.95 6.39 3.51
C HIS A 29 -5.98 6.27 4.71
N LYS A 30 -6.47 5.86 5.88
CA LYS A 30 -5.67 5.71 7.12
C LYS A 30 -4.47 4.76 7.02
N PHE A 31 -4.46 3.87 6.02
CA PHE A 31 -3.36 2.93 5.78
C PHE A 31 -2.28 3.51 4.86
N ILE A 32 -2.48 4.71 4.33
CA ILE A 32 -1.48 5.42 3.55
C ILE A 32 -0.59 6.19 4.53
N LYS A 33 0.69 5.80 4.54
CA LYS A 33 1.69 6.34 5.48
C LYS A 33 2.78 7.15 4.76
N ASP A 34 2.83 7.12 3.43
CA ASP A 34 3.97 7.63 2.63
C ASP A 34 3.64 8.86 1.77
N GLU A 35 2.79 9.77 2.24
CA GLU A 35 2.37 10.96 1.48
C GLU A 35 3.53 11.81 0.95
N LYS A 36 4.64 11.88 1.70
CA LYS A 36 5.86 12.59 1.28
C LYS A 36 6.51 11.93 0.06
N ALA A 37 6.61 10.59 0.06
CA ALA A 37 7.17 9.83 -1.04
C ALA A 37 6.29 9.95 -2.30
N PHE A 38 4.96 10.02 -2.12
CA PHE A 38 4.03 10.22 -3.24
C PHE A 38 4.26 11.56 -3.95
N LYS A 39 4.49 12.64 -3.19
CA LYS A 39 4.81 13.95 -3.77
C LYS A 39 6.12 13.92 -4.54
N PHE A 40 7.15 13.27 -4.01
CA PHE A 40 8.45 13.15 -4.67
C PHE A 40 8.36 12.33 -5.97
N ALA A 41 7.64 11.21 -5.94
CA ALA A 41 7.44 10.35 -7.10
C ALA A 41 6.35 10.84 -8.08
N ASN A 42 5.72 11.98 -7.81
CA ASN A 42 4.53 12.48 -8.54
C ASN A 42 3.45 11.39 -8.71
N TYR A 43 3.24 10.60 -7.66
CA TYR A 43 2.34 9.45 -7.66
C TYR A 43 0.88 9.87 -7.53
N LYS A 44 0.03 9.36 -8.42
CA LYS A 44 -1.41 9.72 -8.51
C LYS A 44 -2.36 8.55 -8.23
N GLY A 45 -1.86 7.41 -7.77
CA GLY A 45 -2.71 6.23 -7.52
C GLY A 45 -3.16 5.51 -8.80
N GLU A 46 -2.46 5.70 -9.92
CA GLU A 46 -2.83 5.12 -11.23
C GLU A 46 -1.92 3.95 -11.65
N SER A 47 -0.72 3.89 -11.07
CA SER A 47 0.27 2.86 -11.34
C SER A 47 0.62 2.09 -10.07
N VAL A 48 1.31 0.96 -10.23
CA VAL A 48 1.94 0.28 -9.10
C VAL A 48 3.13 1.13 -8.63
N LEU A 49 3.23 1.37 -7.32
CA LEU A 49 4.36 2.05 -6.69
C LEU A 49 4.95 1.16 -5.60
N LEU A 50 6.22 0.81 -5.74
CA LEU A 50 7.00 0.11 -4.72
C LEU A 50 7.91 1.12 -4.01
N LEU A 51 7.76 1.23 -2.70
CA LEU A 51 8.61 2.03 -1.82
C LEU A 51 9.49 1.09 -0.99
N LEU A 52 10.72 0.89 -1.43
CA LEU A 52 11.67 -0.03 -0.76
C LEU A 52 12.01 0.41 0.65
N GLU A 53 12.16 1.73 0.89
CA GLU A 53 12.49 2.27 2.21
C GLU A 53 11.42 1.96 3.27
N SER A 54 10.15 1.92 2.86
CA SER A 54 9.03 1.62 3.75
C SER A 54 8.52 0.19 3.65
N GLY A 55 9.07 -0.62 2.75
CA GLY A 55 8.62 -1.98 2.48
C GLY A 55 7.16 -2.05 2.00
N ARG A 56 6.67 -1.04 1.28
CA ARG A 56 5.25 -0.96 0.86
C ARG A 56 5.09 -0.98 -0.64
N ILE A 57 4.06 -1.71 -1.10
CA ILE A 57 3.63 -1.72 -2.48
C ILE A 57 2.18 -1.24 -2.59
N TYR A 58 1.97 -0.16 -3.34
CA TYR A 58 0.67 0.41 -3.63
C TYR A 58 0.20 -0.08 -5.00
N VAL A 59 -0.96 -0.74 -5.04
CA VAL A 59 -1.52 -1.34 -6.25
C VAL A 59 -2.87 -0.70 -6.56
N PRO A 60 -3.04 -0.07 -7.74
CA PRO A 60 -4.29 0.59 -8.10
C PRO A 60 -5.37 -0.46 -8.41
N LEU A 61 -6.59 -0.21 -7.92
CA LEU A 61 -7.79 -0.97 -8.29
C LEU A 61 -8.83 -0.03 -8.88
N ASN A 62 -9.28 -0.35 -10.09
CA ASN A 62 -10.48 0.27 -10.66
C ASN A 62 -11.71 -0.40 -10.03
N LYS A 63 -12.76 0.39 -9.77
CA LYS A 63 -14.06 -0.18 -9.41
C LYS A 63 -14.49 -1.20 -10.46
N LEU A 64 -14.95 -2.36 -9.96
CA LEU A 64 -15.59 -3.43 -10.74
C LEU A 64 -16.97 -3.00 -11.23
#